data_AF-A0A3A8EUV3-F1
#
_entry.id   AF-A0A3A8EUV3-F1
#
_cell.length_a   1.000
_cell.length_b   1.000
_cell.length_c   1.000
_cell.angle_alpha   90.00
_cell.angle_beta   90.00
_cell.angle_gamma   90.00
#
_symmetry.space_group_name_H-M   'P 1'
#
loop_
_entity.id
_entity.type
_entity.pdbx_description
1 polymer ?
#
loop_
_entity_poly.entity_id
_entity_poly.type
_entity_poly.pdbx_seq_one_letter_code
_entity_poly.pdbx_strand_id
1 'polypeptide(L)'
;MHTNLDHDVFIKKGKSIALAQQVDDFLKAQGKSEPDQIPFGHSELSHKRKTEGYNAQSTMREIMFSSVQESKKNKSAVKPAQAPSPERLRRDANNAARIKAVAEGKSEFQGQCAHHGQQTFKIKGKGEEHICIICRDKHSVKQTIKRRKKQVAA
;
A
#
# COMPACT_ATOMS: atom_id res chain seq x y z
N MET A 1 5.56 -62.15 -0.37
CA MET A 1 5.58 -60.85 0.33
C MET A 1 4.28 -60.14 0.01
N HIS A 2 3.37 -60.03 0.98
CA HIS A 2 2.10 -59.30 0.79
C HIS A 2 2.31 -57.89 1.35
N THR A 3 2.43 -56.90 0.47
CA THR A 3 2.50 -55.50 0.88
C THR A 3 1.10 -55.05 1.29
N ASN A 4 0.94 -54.65 2.56
CA ASN A 4 -0.22 -53.89 3.02
C ASN A 4 -0.17 -52.51 2.33
N LEU A 5 -0.68 -52.44 1.10
CA LEU A 5 -0.98 -51.18 0.46
C LEU A 5 -2.17 -50.58 1.20
N ASP A 6 -1.94 -49.42 1.82
CA ASP A 6 -2.94 -48.59 2.47
C ASP A 6 -4.24 -48.58 1.63
N HIS A 7 -5.38 -48.99 2.20
CA HIS A 7 -6.67 -49.01 1.49
C HIS A 7 -7.03 -47.65 0.86
N ASP A 8 -6.45 -46.59 1.43
CA ASP A 8 -6.47 -45.22 0.94
C ASP A 8 -5.90 -45.01 -0.47
N VAL A 9 -4.94 -45.83 -0.91
CA VAL A 9 -4.29 -45.68 -2.23
C VAL A 9 -5.31 -45.90 -3.34
N PHE A 10 -6.17 -46.91 -3.21
CA PHE A 10 -7.20 -47.19 -4.20
C PHE A 10 -8.28 -46.11 -4.23
N ILE A 11 -8.66 -45.59 -3.07
CA ILE A 11 -9.63 -44.48 -2.96
C ILE A 11 -9.04 -43.20 -3.58
N LYS A 12 -7.79 -42.87 -3.29
CA LYS A 12 -7.10 -41.70 -3.84
C LYS A 12 -6.92 -41.83 -5.36
N LYS A 13 -6.60 -43.03 -5.86
CA LYS A 13 -6.53 -43.31 -7.31
C LYS A 13 -7.88 -43.14 -8.00
N GLY A 14 -8.97 -43.60 -7.38
CA GLY A 14 -10.32 -43.39 -7.91
C GLY A 14 -10.67 -41.90 -7.99
N LYS A 15 -10.36 -41.13 -6.93
CA LYS A 15 -10.56 -39.68 -6.89
C LYS A 15 -9.75 -38.94 -7.94
N SER A 16 -8.49 -39.32 -8.18
CA SER A 16 -7.66 -38.68 -9.20
C SER A 16 -8.17 -38.94 -10.62
N ILE A 17 -8.68 -40.13 -10.90
CA ILE A 17 -9.27 -40.47 -12.22
C ILE A 17 -10.54 -39.65 -12.45
N ALA A 18 -11.41 -39.56 -11.45
CA ALA A 18 -12.63 -38.76 -11.55
C ALA A 18 -12.33 -37.27 -11.77
N LEU A 19 -11.30 -36.74 -11.10
CA LEU A 19 -10.87 -35.35 -11.28
C LEU A 19 -10.30 -35.11 -12.69
N ALA A 20 -9.51 -36.04 -13.23
CA ALA A 20 -8.98 -35.92 -14.60
C ALA A 20 -10.11 -35.85 -15.64
N GLN A 21 -11.15 -36.69 -15.49
CA GLN A 21 -12.32 -36.66 -16.35
C GLN A 21 -13.07 -35.33 -16.29
N GLN A 22 -13.23 -34.77 -15.08
CA GLN A 22 -13.87 -33.46 -14.91
C GLN A 22 -13.08 -32.33 -15.59
N VAL A 23 -11.76 -32.36 -15.53
CA VAL A 23 -10.89 -31.38 -16.20
C VAL A 23 -10.99 -31.52 -17.72
N ASP A 24 -10.95 -32.75 -18.24
CA ASP A 24 -11.10 -33.02 -19.67
C ASP A 24 -12.44 -32.53 -20.23
N ASP A 25 -13.54 -32.82 -19.54
CA ASP A 25 -14.88 -32.40 -19.95
C ASP A 25 -15.01 -30.87 -19.94
N PHE A 26 -14.42 -30.21 -18.94
CA PHE A 26 -14.37 -28.75 -18.86
C PHE A 26 -13.57 -28.12 -20.00
N LEU A 27 -12.40 -28.69 -20.33
CA LEU A 27 -11.56 -28.18 -21.42
C LEU A 27 -12.23 -28.39 -22.78
N LYS A 28 -12.82 -29.57 -23.02
CA LYS A 28 -13.60 -29.86 -24.24
C LYS A 28 -14.78 -28.90 -24.41
N ALA A 29 -15.49 -28.58 -23.33
CA ALA A 29 -16.58 -27.60 -23.37
C ALA A 29 -16.12 -26.20 -23.78
N GLN A 30 -14.85 -25.85 -23.52
CA GLN A 30 -14.24 -24.59 -23.97
C GLN A 30 -13.59 -24.67 -25.36
N GLY A 31 -13.69 -25.81 -26.05
CA GLY A 31 -12.99 -26.05 -27.32
C GLY A 31 -11.47 -26.12 -27.19
N LYS A 32 -10.96 -26.45 -25.99
CA LYS A 32 -9.54 -26.54 -25.67
C LYS A 32 -9.18 -27.98 -25.31
N SER A 33 -7.91 -28.35 -25.47
CA SER A 33 -7.36 -29.62 -25.00
C SER A 33 -6.30 -29.36 -23.94
N GLU A 34 -6.09 -30.34 -23.06
CA GLU A 34 -4.94 -30.29 -22.15
C GLU A 34 -3.65 -30.27 -22.99
N PRO A 35 -2.69 -29.37 -22.69
CA PRO A 35 -1.43 -29.35 -23.40
C PRO A 35 -0.53 -30.51 -22.95
N ASP A 36 -0.13 -31.38 -23.89
CA ASP A 36 0.76 -32.52 -23.64
C ASP A 36 2.13 -32.11 -23.03
N GLN A 37 2.57 -30.89 -23.32
CA GLN A 37 3.81 -30.33 -22.81
C GLN A 37 3.71 -28.81 -22.68
N ILE A 38 3.97 -28.29 -21.48
CA ILE A 38 4.13 -26.84 -21.27
C ILE A 38 5.51 -26.46 -21.85
N PRO A 39 5.61 -25.58 -22.85
CA PRO A 39 6.89 -25.19 -23.44
C PRO A 39 7.83 -24.58 -22.40
N PHE A 40 9.08 -25.05 -22.35
CA PHE A 40 10.09 -24.49 -21.46
C PHE A 40 10.29 -22.99 -21.76
N GLY A 41 10.13 -22.14 -20.75
CA GLY A 41 10.43 -20.70 -20.83
C GLY A 41 9.33 -19.80 -21.40
N HIS A 42 8.13 -20.32 -21.70
CA HIS A 42 6.99 -19.48 -22.08
C HIS A 42 6.26 -18.92 -20.85
N SER A 43 6.87 -17.97 -20.15
CA SER A 43 6.08 -16.99 -19.38
C SER A 43 5.53 -15.96 -20.37
N GLU A 44 4.23 -15.65 -20.32
CA GLU A 44 3.55 -14.66 -21.19
C GLU A 44 4.21 -13.25 -21.20
N LEU A 45 5.16 -12.99 -20.30
CA LEU A 45 5.96 -11.77 -20.24
C LEU A 45 6.92 -11.59 -21.44
N SER A 46 7.24 -12.63 -22.19
CA SER A 46 8.12 -12.54 -23.37
C SER A 46 7.52 -11.69 -24.51
N HIS A 47 6.21 -11.43 -24.48
CA HIS A 47 5.52 -10.57 -25.44
C HIS A 47 5.52 -9.08 -25.08
N LYS A 48 6.06 -8.67 -23.92
CA LYS A 48 6.23 -7.24 -23.63
C LYS A 48 7.34 -6.68 -24.53
N ARG A 49 6.97 -5.72 -25.38
CA ARG A 49 7.84 -5.09 -26.40
C ARG A 49 9.20 -4.76 -25.81
N LYS A 50 10.27 -5.24 -26.47
CA LYS A 50 11.64 -4.78 -26.23
C LYS A 50 11.77 -3.34 -26.72
N THR A 51 11.30 -2.37 -25.93
CA THR A 51 11.73 -0.98 -26.10
C THR A 51 13.18 -0.89 -25.63
N GLU A 52 14.01 -0.18 -26.39
CA GLU A 52 15.45 -0.05 -26.16
C GLU A 52 15.77 0.32 -24.70
N GLY A 53 16.76 -0.38 -24.11
CA GLY A 53 17.21 -0.16 -22.73
C GLY A 53 16.85 -1.27 -21.72
N TYR A 54 16.12 -2.31 -22.13
CA TYR A 54 15.82 -3.45 -21.27
C TYR A 54 17.02 -4.42 -21.20
N ASN A 55 17.67 -4.51 -20.04
CA ASN A 55 18.77 -5.45 -19.81
C ASN A 55 18.34 -6.58 -18.85
N ALA A 56 19.04 -7.71 -18.85
CA ALA A 56 18.66 -8.86 -18.02
C ALA A 56 18.59 -8.53 -16.51
N GLN A 57 19.38 -7.57 -16.04
CA GLN A 57 19.36 -7.13 -14.64
C GLN A 57 18.11 -6.28 -14.31
N SER A 58 17.60 -5.49 -15.25
CA SER A 58 16.36 -4.72 -15.09
C SER A 58 15.15 -5.64 -15.06
N THR A 59 15.13 -6.68 -15.90
CA THR A 59 14.13 -7.74 -15.88
C THR A 59 14.07 -8.44 -14.53
N MET A 60 15.21 -8.87 -14.01
CA MET A 60 15.29 -9.55 -12.71
C MET A 60 14.83 -8.62 -11.58
N ARG A 61 15.20 -7.33 -11.60
CA ARG A 61 14.69 -6.35 -10.63
C ARG A 61 13.17 -6.23 -10.69
N GLU A 62 12.59 -6.14 -11.87
CA GLU A 62 11.15 -5.97 -12.07
C GLU A 62 10.36 -7.20 -11.59
N ILE A 63 10.85 -8.40 -11.90
CA ILE A 63 10.24 -9.66 -11.45
C ILE A 63 10.26 -9.76 -9.92
N MET A 64 11.42 -9.48 -9.31
CA MET A 64 11.56 -9.48 -7.85
C MET A 64 10.64 -8.43 -7.19
N PHE A 65 10.53 -7.23 -7.78
CA PHE A 65 9.65 -6.18 -7.28
C PHE A 65 8.17 -6.57 -7.38
N SER A 66 7.78 -7.20 -8.49
CA SER A 66 6.41 -7.65 -8.74
C SER A 66 6.00 -8.79 -7.80
N SER A 67 6.88 -9.76 -7.56
CA SER A 67 6.62 -10.85 -6.62
C SER A 67 6.45 -10.35 -5.17
N VAL A 68 7.25 -9.35 -4.76
CA VAL A 68 7.07 -8.68 -3.45
C VAL A 68 5.75 -7.89 -3.39
N GLN A 69 5.32 -7.27 -4.49
CA GLN A 69 4.03 -6.56 -4.56
C GLN A 69 2.85 -7.55 -4.48
N GLU A 70 2.90 -8.65 -5.20
CA GLU A 70 1.85 -9.69 -5.20
C GLU A 70 1.76 -10.39 -3.85
N SER A 71 2.88 -10.75 -3.23
CA SER A 71 2.88 -11.30 -1.87
C SER A 71 2.35 -10.32 -0.82
N LYS A 72 2.51 -9.00 -1.01
CA LYS A 72 1.87 -7.97 -0.16
C LYS A 72 0.35 -7.90 -0.38
N LYS A 73 -0.13 -7.98 -1.63
CA LYS A 73 -1.57 -8.03 -1.95
C LYS A 73 -2.24 -9.28 -1.37
N ASN A 74 -1.54 -10.41 -1.36
CA ASN A 74 -2.05 -11.66 -0.81
C ASN A 74 -1.92 -11.72 0.74
N LYS A 75 -0.99 -10.98 1.34
CA LYS A 75 -0.90 -10.79 2.80
C LYS A 75 -1.87 -9.76 3.36
N SER A 76 -2.49 -8.92 2.53
CA SER A 76 -3.65 -8.13 2.94
C SER A 76 -4.92 -8.99 2.96
N ALA A 77 -4.88 -10.12 3.69
CA ALA A 77 -6.07 -10.59 4.35
C ALA A 77 -6.52 -9.44 5.26
N VAL A 78 -7.65 -8.85 4.87
CA VAL A 78 -8.22 -7.62 5.40
C VAL A 78 -8.22 -7.67 6.92
N LYS A 79 -7.29 -6.94 7.56
CA LYS A 79 -7.53 -6.48 8.93
C LYS A 79 -8.81 -5.64 8.83
N PRO A 80 -9.84 -5.89 9.65
CA PRO A 80 -11.05 -5.07 9.62
C PRO A 80 -10.62 -3.62 9.68
N ALA A 81 -11.14 -2.81 8.76
CA ALA A 81 -10.78 -1.40 8.61
C ALA A 81 -10.88 -0.75 9.99
N GLN A 82 -9.74 -0.60 10.66
CA GLN A 82 -9.69 -0.10 12.01
C GLN A 82 -10.23 1.31 11.95
N ALA A 83 -11.29 1.60 12.72
CA ALA A 83 -11.94 2.89 12.68
C ALA A 83 -10.88 3.99 12.76
N PRO A 84 -10.95 5.03 11.90
CA PRO A 84 -9.92 6.05 11.86
C PRO A 84 -9.76 6.65 13.25
N SER A 85 -8.51 6.75 13.72
CA SER A 85 -8.25 7.28 15.05
C SER A 85 -8.79 8.72 15.17
N PRO A 86 -9.20 9.16 16.37
CA PRO A 86 -9.67 10.53 16.58
C PRO A 86 -8.67 11.59 16.11
N GLU A 87 -7.38 11.32 16.25
CA GLU A 87 -6.30 12.20 15.78
C GLU A 87 -6.23 12.27 14.24
N ARG A 88 -6.52 11.17 13.55
CA ARG A 88 -6.60 11.16 12.08
C ARG A 88 -7.77 11.99 11.59
N LEU A 89 -8.95 11.81 12.19
CA LEU A 89 -10.15 12.60 11.88
C LEU A 89 -9.90 14.11 12.08
N ARG A 90 -9.21 14.48 13.17
CA ARG A 90 -8.81 15.87 13.44
C ARG A 90 -7.90 16.43 12.35
N ARG A 91 -6.90 15.66 11.90
CA ARG A 91 -5.98 16.08 10.82
C ARG A 91 -6.69 16.21 9.50
N ASP A 92 -7.58 15.28 9.16
CA ASP A 92 -8.32 15.28 7.91
C ASP A 92 -9.26 16.50 7.84
N ALA A 93 -9.94 16.82 8.94
CA ALA A 93 -10.77 18.03 9.06
C ALA A 93 -9.94 19.31 8.88
N ASN A 94 -8.78 19.43 9.53
CA ASN A 94 -7.90 20.59 9.38
C ASN A 94 -7.32 20.71 7.97
N ASN A 95 -6.95 19.58 7.35
CA ASN A 95 -6.45 19.57 5.97
C ASN A 95 -7.53 20.02 4.98
N ALA A 96 -8.77 19.56 5.16
CA ALA A 96 -9.90 20.01 4.35
C ALA A 96 -10.15 21.53 4.50
N ALA A 97 -10.12 22.05 5.73
CA ALA A 97 -10.26 23.48 6.00
C ALA A 97 -9.11 24.30 5.40
N ARG A 98 -7.86 23.80 5.48
CA ARG A 98 -6.70 24.41 4.83
C ARG A 98 -6.89 24.49 3.31
N ILE A 99 -7.26 23.38 2.68
CA ILE A 99 -7.44 23.32 1.21
C ILE A 99 -8.49 24.33 0.76
N LYS A 100 -9.62 24.43 1.49
CA LYS A 100 -10.66 25.44 1.22
C LYS A 100 -10.10 26.86 1.34
N ALA A 101 -9.39 27.17 2.42
CA ALA A 101 -8.81 28.50 2.62
C ALA A 101 -7.76 28.87 1.56
N VAL A 102 -6.91 27.92 1.14
CA VAL A 102 -5.94 28.12 0.06
C VAL A 102 -6.67 28.38 -1.27
N ALA A 103 -7.73 27.63 -1.58
CA ALA A 103 -8.53 27.84 -2.78
C ALA A 103 -9.21 29.23 -2.79
N GLU A 104 -9.60 29.74 -1.62
CA GLU A 104 -10.14 31.09 -1.44
C GLU A 104 -9.08 32.20 -1.38
N GLY A 105 -7.78 31.86 -1.48
CA GLY A 105 -6.68 32.82 -1.36
C GLY A 105 -6.45 33.36 0.05
N LYS A 106 -7.06 32.75 1.08
CA LYS A 106 -6.88 33.12 2.49
C LYS A 106 -5.58 32.54 3.02
N SER A 107 -4.90 33.30 3.89
CA SER A 107 -3.67 32.86 4.57
C SER A 107 -3.93 32.22 5.94
N GLU A 108 -5.19 32.20 6.38
CA GLU A 108 -5.61 31.71 7.69
C GLU A 108 -6.92 30.92 7.60
N PHE A 109 -7.10 29.96 8.50
CA PHE A 109 -8.32 29.16 8.60
C PHE A 109 -8.62 28.72 10.04
N GLN A 110 -9.87 28.34 10.31
CA GLN A 110 -10.30 27.77 11.59
C GLN A 110 -10.12 26.26 11.60
N GLY A 111 -9.48 25.72 12.64
CA GLY A 111 -9.26 24.28 12.79
C GLY A 111 -9.13 23.85 14.25
N GLN A 112 -8.97 22.56 14.50
CA GLN A 112 -8.83 22.00 15.83
C GLN A 112 -7.38 21.60 16.12
N CYS A 113 -6.76 22.23 17.12
CA CYS A 113 -5.44 21.90 17.64
C CYS A 113 -5.53 20.84 18.74
N ALA A 114 -4.56 19.92 18.79
CA ALA A 114 -4.47 18.90 19.84
C ALA A 114 -4.29 19.48 21.25
N HIS A 115 -3.65 20.65 21.37
CA HIS A 115 -3.33 21.26 22.68
C HIS A 115 -4.22 22.44 23.05
N HIS A 116 -4.85 23.08 22.07
CA HIS A 116 -5.54 24.37 22.25
C HIS A 116 -6.99 24.36 21.78
N GLY A 117 -7.49 23.20 21.33
CA GLY A 117 -8.86 23.08 20.81
C GLY A 117 -9.05 23.88 19.53
N GLN A 118 -10.25 24.41 19.33
CA GLN A 118 -10.61 25.18 18.13
C GLN A 118 -9.91 26.53 18.11
N GLN A 119 -9.10 26.78 17.09
CA GLN A 119 -8.21 27.93 16.97
C GLN A 119 -8.00 28.33 15.51
N THR A 120 -7.48 29.54 15.33
CA THR A 120 -7.01 30.01 14.02
C THR A 120 -5.62 29.45 13.71
N PHE A 121 -5.48 28.92 12.49
CA PHE A 121 -4.25 28.38 11.93
C PHE A 121 -3.74 29.29 10.82
N LYS A 122 -2.43 29.53 10.82
CA LYS A 122 -1.75 30.26 9.76
C LYS A 122 -1.13 29.29 8.77
N ILE A 123 -1.37 29.54 7.48
CA ILE A 123 -0.84 28.76 6.37
C ILE A 123 0.57 29.24 6.04
N LYS A 124 1.48 28.30 5.80
CA LYS A 124 2.90 28.53 5.48
C LYS A 124 3.30 27.74 4.23
N GLY A 125 4.50 28.00 3.71
CA GLY A 125 5.10 27.20 2.63
C GLY A 125 4.21 27.13 1.39
N LYS A 126 3.74 28.29 0.89
CA LYS A 126 2.86 28.38 -0.30
C LYS A 126 1.58 27.53 -0.24
N GLY A 127 1.09 27.17 0.95
CA GLY A 127 -0.15 26.38 1.10
C GLY A 127 0.07 24.95 1.62
N GLU A 128 1.32 24.48 1.72
CA GLU A 128 1.62 23.11 2.09
C GLU A 128 1.50 22.87 3.61
N GLU A 129 1.90 23.85 4.41
CA GLU A 129 1.98 23.70 5.87
C GLU A 129 0.99 24.60 6.60
N HIS A 130 0.60 24.20 7.81
CA HIS A 130 -0.22 25.02 8.69
C HIS A 130 0.23 24.91 10.14
N ILE A 131 0.12 25.99 10.90
CA ILE A 131 0.45 26.01 12.33
C ILE A 131 -0.60 26.80 13.11
N CYS A 132 -0.99 26.28 14.27
CA CYS A 132 -1.86 27.00 15.20
C CYS A 132 -1.12 28.25 15.69
N ILE A 133 -1.81 29.40 15.71
CA ILE A 133 -1.23 30.68 16.14
C ILE A 133 -0.66 30.58 17.56
N ILE A 134 -1.37 29.93 18.48
CA ILE A 134 -0.89 29.77 19.87
C ILE A 134 0.36 28.87 19.94
N CYS A 135 0.40 27.78 19.17
CA CYS A 135 1.60 26.93 19.08
C CYS A 135 2.80 27.72 18.52
N ARG A 136 2.57 28.53 17.49
CA ARG A 136 3.60 29.39 16.87
C ARG A 136 4.18 30.36 17.90
N ASP A 137 3.32 31.03 18.66
CA ASP A 137 3.74 32.07 19.59
C ASP A 137 4.48 31.45 20.79
N LYS A 138 3.98 30.32 21.33
CA LYS A 138 4.69 29.54 22.35
C LYS A 138 6.07 29.09 21.87
N HIS A 139 6.20 28.66 20.61
CA HIS A 139 7.49 28.29 20.05
C HIS A 139 8.42 29.49 19.88
N SER A 140 7.90 30.64 19.45
CA SER A 140 8.67 31.88 19.30
C SER A 140 9.24 32.36 20.65
N VAL A 141 8.42 32.41 21.69
CA VAL A 141 8.85 32.77 23.05
C VAL A 141 9.96 31.85 23.56
N LYS A 142 9.81 30.53 23.38
CA LYS A 142 10.84 29.54 23.77
C LYS A 142 12.17 29.78 23.04
N GLN A 143 12.13 30.09 21.74
CA GLN A 143 13.34 30.39 20.96
C GLN A 143 14.01 31.68 21.44
N THR A 144 13.24 32.73 21.74
CA THR A 144 13.77 33.99 22.27
C THR A 144 14.46 33.80 23.63
N ILE A 145 13.84 33.04 24.54
CA ILE A 145 14.43 32.71 25.85
C ILE A 145 15.74 31.93 25.65
N LYS A 146 15.76 30.93 24.75
CA LYS A 146 16.96 30.14 24.46
C LYS A 146 18.11 31.00 23.92
N ARG A 147 17.81 31.95 23.02
CA ARG A 147 18.81 32.89 22.47
C ARG A 147 19.38 33.82 23.55
N ARG A 148 18.53 34.38 24.41
CA ARG A 148 18.97 35.24 25.53
C ARG A 148 19.88 34.48 26.51
N LYS A 149 19.52 33.25 26.89
CA LYS A 149 20.37 32.41 27.76
C LYS A 149 21.75 32.15 27.15
N LYS A 150 21.83 31.96 25.82
CA LYS A 150 23.11 31.78 25.12
C LYS A 150 23.98 33.04 25.13
N GLN A 151 23.37 34.23 25.07
CA GLN A 151 24.08 35.51 25.09
C GLN A 151 24.60 35.90 26.47
N VAL A 152 23.93 35.47 27.54
CA VAL A 152 24.39 35.71 28.94
C VAL A 152 25.47 34.71 29.35
N ALA A 153 25.52 33.54 28.71
CA ALA A 153 26.51 32.50 28.97
C ALA A 153 27.78 32.60 28.10
N ALA A 154 27.85 33.60 27.20
CA ALA A 154 28.99 33.90 26.35
C ALA A 154 29.64 35.20 26.83
#